data_AF-A0A6C0KE68-F1
#
_entry.id   AF-A0A6C0KE68-F1
#
_cell.length_a   1.000
_cell.length_b   1.000
_cell.length_c   1.000
_cell.angle_alpha   90.00
_cell.angle_beta   90.00
_cell.angle_gamma   90.00
#
_symmetry.space_group_name_H-M   'P 1'
#
loop_
_entity.id
_entity.type
_entity.pdbx_description
1 polymer ?
#
loop_
_entity_poly.entity_id
_entity_poly.type
_entity_poly.pdbx_seq_one_letter_code
_entity_poly.pdbx_strand_id
1 'polypeptide(L)'
;MKIESIMIGLGIMIILLTTYSFLFGGNINASSLSGRNILIFVILTIVVVLMYSYLFEDNRESKLSRSVRDATTMKIISAKDFASSINTNYTYSIWFYVKDWNYRFGEPKIIFGRTDNNNDPAPSVILTPSLNNVNVSLAVYPSKESQQAQIHTCTLNNVPLQTWTNLIMTINNRALDLYLDGKLVRTCILPGVPKVVSSSSVLLTPDGGFSGNTANFRYLNYAINPSEAYDIYKDGFGGGGILSSLGGLINKYRIKIAFLENNKELNSFEL
;
A
#
# COMPACT_ATOMS: atom_id res chain seq x y z
N MET A 1 19.49 -1.02 7.28
CA MET A 1 18.53 -1.46 6.25
C MET A 1 19.06 -1.54 4.83
N LYS A 2 19.36 -0.46 4.07
CA LYS A 2 19.74 -0.58 2.64
C LYS A 2 20.96 -1.51 2.39
N ILE A 3 21.92 -1.52 3.31
CA ILE A 3 23.12 -2.38 3.27
C ILE A 3 22.80 -3.83 3.67
N GLU A 4 21.92 -4.04 4.65
CA GLU A 4 21.50 -5.39 5.07
C GLU A 4 20.69 -6.07 3.96
N SER A 5 19.80 -5.34 3.29
CA SER A 5 19.05 -5.85 2.13
C SER A 5 19.97 -6.27 0.97
N ILE A 6 21.08 -5.54 0.75
CA ILE A 6 22.08 -5.85 -0.28
C ILE A 6 22.93 -7.07 0.12
N MET A 7 23.39 -7.13 1.36
CA MET A 7 24.20 -8.25 1.88
C MET A 7 23.40 -9.56 1.88
N ILE A 8 22.09 -9.50 2.13
CA ILE A 8 21.21 -10.66 2.10
C ILE A 8 20.87 -11.06 0.65
N GLY A 9 20.69 -10.09 -0.26
CA GLY A 9 20.58 -10.37 -1.69
C GLY A 9 21.82 -11.08 -2.27
N LEU A 10 23.01 -10.68 -1.83
CA LEU A 10 24.26 -11.37 -2.13
C LEU A 10 24.29 -12.79 -1.55
N GLY A 11 23.82 -12.97 -0.32
CA GLY A 11 23.68 -14.29 0.31
C GLY A 11 22.75 -15.24 -0.47
N ILE A 12 21.63 -14.73 -1.00
CA ILE A 12 20.69 -15.51 -1.82
C ILE A 12 21.29 -15.87 -3.17
N MET A 13 22.02 -14.96 -3.82
CA MET A 13 22.76 -15.28 -5.05
C MET A 13 23.76 -16.41 -4.80
N ILE A 14 24.44 -16.42 -3.65
CA ILE A 14 25.37 -17.47 -3.26
C ILE A 14 24.62 -18.80 -3.01
N ILE A 15 23.48 -18.79 -2.33
CA ILE A 15 22.66 -20.00 -2.09
C ILE A 15 22.09 -20.57 -3.41
N LEU A 16 21.63 -19.73 -4.33
CA LEU A 16 21.14 -20.16 -5.64
C LEU A 16 22.28 -20.72 -6.51
N LEU A 17 23.45 -20.08 -6.49
CA LEU A 17 24.65 -20.56 -7.20
C LEU A 17 25.16 -21.89 -6.63
N THR A 18 25.18 -22.04 -5.31
CA THR A 18 25.62 -23.27 -4.65
C THR A 18 24.63 -24.42 -4.78
N THR A 19 23.32 -24.15 -4.72
CA THR A 19 22.29 -25.17 -4.98
C THR A 19 22.22 -25.57 -6.45
N TYR A 20 22.41 -24.63 -7.38
CA TYR A 20 22.61 -24.94 -8.80
C TYR A 20 23.85 -25.84 -8.99
N SER A 21 24.96 -25.46 -8.39
CA SER A 21 26.20 -26.26 -8.45
C SER A 21 26.03 -27.63 -7.80
N PHE A 22 25.19 -27.79 -6.77
CA PHE A 22 24.95 -29.09 -6.14
C PHE A 22 24.03 -29.99 -6.97
N LEU A 23 23.03 -29.42 -7.64
CA LEU A 23 22.10 -30.14 -8.51
C LEU A 23 22.68 -30.45 -9.90
N PHE A 24 23.65 -29.65 -10.36
CA PHE A 24 24.20 -29.72 -11.72
C PHE A 24 25.74 -29.86 -11.79
N GLY A 25 26.46 -29.90 -10.66
CA GLY A 25 27.93 -29.86 -10.60
C GLY A 25 28.65 -31.21 -10.56
N GLY A 26 27.99 -32.30 -10.95
CA GLY A 26 28.70 -33.46 -11.49
C GLY A 26 28.85 -33.29 -13.01
N ASN A 27 29.99 -33.72 -13.58
CA ASN A 27 30.29 -33.67 -15.03
C ASN A 27 29.02 -33.85 -15.90
N ILE A 28 28.49 -32.72 -16.37
CA ILE A 28 27.24 -32.66 -17.13
C ILE A 28 27.55 -33.00 -18.58
N ASN A 29 27.37 -34.27 -18.93
CA ASN A 29 26.93 -34.58 -20.29
C ASN A 29 25.51 -34.02 -20.43
N ALA A 30 25.28 -33.18 -21.46
CA ALA A 30 24.02 -32.48 -21.72
C ALA A 30 22.77 -33.39 -21.83
N SER A 31 22.94 -34.72 -21.79
CA SER A 31 21.90 -35.74 -21.86
C SER A 31 21.24 -36.10 -20.52
N SER A 32 21.66 -35.55 -19.37
CA SER A 32 21.10 -35.90 -18.05
C SER A 32 20.16 -34.87 -17.42
N LEU A 33 19.93 -33.71 -18.07
CA LEU A 33 18.95 -32.72 -17.62
C LEU A 33 17.53 -33.17 -17.96
N SER A 34 17.00 -34.07 -17.15
CA SER A 34 15.57 -34.38 -17.13
C SER A 34 14.79 -33.11 -16.80
N GLY A 35 13.75 -32.78 -17.59
CA GLY A 35 12.86 -31.64 -17.34
C GLY A 35 12.26 -31.61 -15.93
N ARG A 36 12.22 -32.78 -15.25
CA ARG A 36 11.82 -32.90 -13.84
C ARG A 36 12.76 -32.15 -12.89
N ASN A 37 14.07 -32.15 -13.13
CA ASN A 37 15.05 -31.49 -12.26
C ASN A 37 15.01 -29.97 -12.41
N ILE A 38 14.77 -29.48 -13.64
CA ILE A 38 14.55 -28.05 -13.90
C ILE A 38 13.27 -27.59 -13.17
N LEU A 39 12.19 -28.36 -13.26
CA LEU A 39 10.93 -28.03 -12.59
C LEU A 39 11.07 -27.95 -11.07
N ILE A 40 11.78 -28.91 -10.46
CA ILE A 40 12.05 -28.93 -9.01
C ILE A 40 12.86 -27.71 -8.58
N PHE A 41 13.89 -27.32 -9.35
CA PHE A 41 14.70 -26.15 -9.03
C PHE A 41 13.90 -24.84 -9.11
N VAL A 42 13.02 -24.69 -10.11
CA VAL A 42 12.13 -23.53 -10.25
C VAL A 42 11.17 -23.45 -9.06
N ILE A 43 10.54 -24.56 -8.67
CA ILE A 43 9.62 -24.60 -7.53
C ILE A 43 10.36 -24.26 -6.22
N LEU A 44 11.54 -24.83 -6.00
CA LEU A 44 12.34 -24.55 -4.81
C LEU A 44 12.72 -23.06 -4.71
N THR A 45 13.11 -22.46 -5.83
CA THR A 45 13.44 -21.03 -5.91
C THR A 45 12.23 -20.16 -5.58
N ILE A 46 11.04 -20.51 -6.10
CA ILE A 46 9.79 -19.80 -5.79
C ILE A 46 9.47 -19.90 -4.29
N VAL A 47 9.61 -21.08 -3.68
CA VAL A 47 9.35 -21.29 -2.25
C VAL A 47 10.31 -20.47 -1.38
N VAL A 48 11.59 -20.40 -1.73
CA VAL A 48 12.59 -19.59 -1.00
C VAL A 48 12.26 -18.10 -1.09
N VAL A 49 11.86 -17.60 -2.27
CA VAL A 49 11.42 -16.20 -2.45
C VAL A 49 10.16 -15.92 -1.63
N LEU A 50 9.18 -16.84 -1.62
CA LEU A 50 7.97 -16.72 -0.82
C LEU A 50 8.28 -16.67 0.68
N MET A 51 9.14 -17.58 1.17
CA MET A 51 9.54 -17.62 2.58
C MET A 51 10.27 -16.34 2.98
N TYR A 52 11.14 -15.80 2.13
CA TYR A 52 11.81 -14.52 2.37
C TYR A 52 10.80 -13.37 2.44
N SER A 53 9.87 -13.27 1.50
CA SER A 53 8.86 -12.20 1.50
C SER A 53 8.00 -12.20 2.77
N TYR A 54 7.83 -13.36 3.40
CA TYR A 54 7.09 -13.49 4.66
C TYR A 54 7.94 -13.13 5.89
N LEU A 55 9.26 -13.36 5.85
CA LEU A 55 10.16 -13.10 6.97
C LEU A 55 10.71 -11.67 7.01
N PHE A 56 10.72 -10.97 5.87
CA PHE A 56 11.29 -9.61 5.73
C PHE A 56 10.22 -8.56 5.38
N GLU A 57 9.06 -8.62 6.02
CA GLU A 57 8.12 -7.49 5.99
C GLU A 57 8.80 -6.25 6.59
N ASP A 58 8.85 -5.15 5.83
CA ASP A 58 9.44 -3.89 6.29
C ASP A 58 8.60 -3.35 7.46
N ASN A 59 9.19 -3.32 8.66
CA ASN A 59 8.56 -2.83 9.89
C ASN A 59 8.09 -1.37 9.81
N ARG A 60 8.44 -0.65 8.74
CA ARG A 60 8.00 0.72 8.44
C ARG A 60 6.64 0.79 7.75
N GLU A 61 6.18 -0.32 7.19
CA GLU A 61 4.92 -0.42 6.47
C GLU A 61 3.97 -1.42 7.13
N SER A 62 2.81 -0.94 7.57
CA SER A 62 1.73 -1.79 8.06
C SER A 62 0.64 -1.88 7.00
N LYS A 63 0.48 -3.06 6.40
CA LYS A 63 -0.66 -3.37 5.50
C LYS A 63 -1.83 -3.85 6.35
N LEU A 64 -2.69 -2.92 6.75
CA LEU A 64 -3.67 -3.12 7.83
C LEU A 64 -5.00 -3.71 7.38
N SER A 65 -5.39 -3.52 6.11
CA SER A 65 -6.56 -4.22 5.53
C SER A 65 -6.36 -4.50 4.05
N ARG A 66 -5.94 -5.74 3.74
CA ARG A 66 -5.52 -6.14 2.38
C ARG A 66 -6.68 -6.53 1.46
N SER A 67 -7.77 -7.05 2.02
CA SER A 67 -8.93 -7.53 1.26
C SER A 67 -9.90 -6.41 0.92
N VAL A 68 -10.64 -6.59 -0.17
CA VAL A 68 -11.83 -5.79 -0.49
C VAL A 68 -12.88 -6.02 0.60
N ARG A 69 -13.46 -4.93 1.10
CA ARG A 69 -14.51 -4.93 2.12
C ARG A 69 -15.64 -4.02 1.72
N ASP A 70 -16.83 -4.30 2.24
CA ASP A 70 -17.99 -3.43 2.10
C ASP A 70 -17.79 -2.18 2.96
N ALA A 71 -17.95 -1.00 2.34
CA ALA A 71 -17.77 0.29 2.97
C ALA A 71 -18.95 0.72 3.86
N THR A 72 -20.03 -0.06 3.92
CA THR A 72 -21.12 0.13 4.89
C THR A 72 -20.83 -0.50 6.25
N THR A 73 -19.86 -1.42 6.30
CA THR A 73 -19.47 -2.12 7.52
C THR A 73 -18.23 -1.50 8.15
N MET A 74 -18.27 -1.24 9.46
CA MET A 74 -17.13 -0.67 10.16
C MET A 74 -16.04 -1.71 10.40
N LYS A 75 -14.77 -1.29 10.30
CA LYS A 75 -13.61 -2.10 10.68
C LYS A 75 -12.71 -1.32 11.63
N ILE A 76 -12.47 -1.90 12.80
CA ILE A 76 -11.51 -1.38 13.77
C ILE A 76 -10.14 -1.99 13.49
N ILE A 77 -9.13 -1.13 13.41
CA ILE A 77 -7.71 -1.49 13.33
C ILE A 77 -7.06 -1.04 14.63
N SER A 78 -6.48 -1.99 15.34
CA SER A 78 -5.92 -1.74 16.67
C SER A 78 -4.68 -0.88 16.57
N ALA A 79 -4.44 -0.02 17.56
CA ALA A 79 -3.20 0.75 17.69
C ALA A 79 -1.93 -0.14 17.65
N LYS A 80 -2.05 -1.41 18.04
CA LYS A 80 -0.95 -2.40 18.04
C LYS A 80 -0.55 -2.86 16.64
N ASP A 81 -1.45 -2.73 15.65
CA ASP A 81 -1.21 -3.19 14.28
C ASP A 81 -0.34 -2.19 13.49
N PHE A 82 -0.10 -1.00 14.05
CA PHE A 82 0.74 0.04 13.46
C PHE A 82 2.21 -0.19 13.81
N ALA A 83 3.10 0.15 12.87
CA ALA A 83 4.55 0.15 13.05
C ALA A 83 4.94 0.80 14.39
N SER A 84 5.85 0.15 15.13
CA SER A 84 6.17 0.44 16.53
C SER A 84 6.73 1.85 16.82
N SER A 85 7.06 2.62 15.77
CA SER A 85 7.49 4.02 15.89
C SER A 85 6.44 4.94 15.28
N ILE A 86 5.85 5.79 16.12
CA ILE A 86 4.85 6.76 15.67
C ILE A 86 5.57 8.08 15.47
N ASN A 87 5.66 8.46 14.21
CA ASN A 87 6.41 9.62 13.74
C ASN A 87 5.43 10.77 13.46
N THR A 88 5.89 12.01 13.56
CA THR A 88 5.15 13.18 13.08
C THR A 88 4.96 13.15 11.56
N ASN A 89 5.87 12.49 10.87
CA ASN A 89 5.80 12.26 9.44
C ASN A 89 5.26 10.86 9.17
N TYR A 90 4.10 10.77 8.55
CA TYR A 90 3.46 9.49 8.25
C TYR A 90 2.62 9.58 6.99
N THR A 91 2.25 8.42 6.47
CA THR A 91 1.44 8.29 5.25
C THR A 91 0.33 7.27 5.46
N TYR A 92 -0.87 7.60 4.99
CA TYR A 92 -1.98 6.66 4.85
C TYR A 92 -2.30 6.48 3.38
N SER A 93 -2.56 5.25 2.96
CA SER A 93 -3.08 4.94 1.63
C SER A 93 -4.31 4.06 1.75
N ILE A 94 -5.34 4.36 0.97
CA ILE A 94 -6.54 3.54 0.89
C ILE A 94 -7.05 3.48 -0.54
N TRP A 95 -7.52 2.30 -0.94
CA TRP A 95 -8.35 2.15 -2.12
C TRP A 95 -9.81 2.21 -1.73
N PHE A 96 -10.59 2.99 -2.44
CA PHE A 96 -12.03 3.06 -2.25
C PHE A 96 -12.75 3.15 -3.59
N TYR A 97 -13.96 2.61 -3.60
CA TYR A 97 -14.87 2.60 -4.74
C TYR A 97 -16.21 3.11 -4.24
N VAL A 98 -16.67 4.26 -4.74
CA VAL A 98 -18.00 4.79 -4.38
C VAL A 98 -19.01 4.35 -5.43
N LYS A 99 -19.98 3.52 -5.04
CA LYS A 99 -21.03 3.00 -5.93
C LYS A 99 -22.16 4.00 -6.13
N ASP A 100 -22.64 4.58 -5.03
CA ASP A 100 -23.75 5.52 -5.02
C ASP A 100 -23.48 6.65 -4.01
N TRP A 101 -23.44 7.89 -4.49
CA TRP A 101 -23.23 9.07 -3.65
C TRP A 101 -24.46 9.42 -2.80
N ASN A 102 -25.66 9.08 -3.28
CA ASN A 102 -26.92 9.44 -2.64
C ASN A 102 -27.20 8.60 -1.38
N TYR A 103 -26.44 7.53 -1.17
CA TYR A 103 -26.52 6.76 0.07
C TYR A 103 -26.23 7.67 1.27
N ARG A 104 -27.21 7.81 2.18
CA ARG A 104 -27.15 8.75 3.33
C ARG A 104 -26.92 10.20 2.90
N PHE A 105 -27.58 10.65 1.83
CA PHE A 105 -27.46 12.02 1.33
C PHE A 105 -27.61 13.06 2.45
N GLY A 106 -26.77 14.09 2.45
CA GLY A 106 -26.77 15.12 3.49
C GLY A 106 -26.00 14.75 4.77
N GLU A 107 -25.49 13.52 4.88
CA GLU A 107 -24.65 13.09 6.01
C GLU A 107 -23.18 12.91 5.61
N PRO A 108 -22.22 13.31 6.46
CA PRO A 108 -20.80 13.06 6.24
C PRO A 108 -20.51 11.57 6.31
N LYS A 109 -19.70 11.05 5.38
CA LYS A 109 -19.37 9.62 5.31
C LYS A 109 -17.89 9.44 5.53
N ILE A 110 -17.52 8.90 6.68
CA ILE A 110 -16.11 8.73 7.04
C ILE A 110 -15.55 7.53 6.27
N ILE A 111 -14.47 7.72 5.51
CA ILE A 111 -13.74 6.62 4.86
C ILE A 111 -12.87 5.93 5.90
N PHE A 112 -12.04 6.71 6.58
CA PHE A 112 -11.34 6.28 7.77
C PHE A 112 -11.04 7.48 8.66
N GLY A 113 -10.88 7.22 9.95
CA GLY A 113 -10.50 8.25 10.91
C GLY A 113 -9.83 7.67 12.14
N ARG A 114 -8.95 8.47 12.70
CA ARG A 114 -8.36 8.26 14.02
C ARG A 114 -8.66 9.49 14.85
N THR A 115 -9.14 9.29 16.06
CA THR A 115 -9.40 10.38 16.99
C THR A 115 -8.58 10.19 18.26
N ASP A 116 -8.34 11.27 18.99
CA ASP A 116 -7.79 11.21 20.33
C ASP A 116 -8.91 11.11 21.39
N ASN A 117 -8.54 11.18 22.67
CA ASN A 117 -9.49 11.16 23.78
C ASN A 117 -10.42 12.38 23.83
N ASN A 118 -10.06 13.48 23.17
CA ASN A 118 -10.84 14.71 23.07
C ASN A 118 -11.69 14.77 21.78
N ASN A 119 -11.74 13.67 21.00
CA ASN A 119 -12.36 13.59 19.68
C ASN A 119 -11.72 14.49 18.61
N ASP A 120 -10.48 14.93 18.81
CA ASP A 120 -9.71 15.66 17.80
C ASP A 120 -9.26 14.69 16.68
N PRO A 121 -9.39 15.07 15.39
CA PRO A 121 -9.04 14.21 14.27
C PRO A 121 -7.52 14.11 14.08
N ALA A 122 -6.98 12.90 13.93
CA ALA A 122 -5.55 12.64 13.82
C ALA A 122 -5.17 11.40 12.96
N PRO A 123 -5.50 11.33 11.66
CA PRO A 123 -6.32 12.20 10.82
C PRO A 123 -7.76 11.69 10.66
N SER A 124 -8.65 12.47 10.04
CA SER A 124 -9.98 12.02 9.61
C SER A 124 -10.22 12.33 8.13
N VAL A 125 -10.65 11.33 7.36
CA VAL A 125 -10.93 11.43 5.92
C VAL A 125 -12.40 11.14 5.66
N ILE A 126 -13.10 12.12 5.11
CA ILE A 126 -14.57 12.16 5.05
C ILE A 126 -15.04 12.54 3.64
N LEU A 127 -15.97 11.79 3.08
CA LEU A 127 -16.74 12.18 1.90
C LEU A 127 -17.77 13.24 2.30
N THR A 128 -17.79 14.36 1.58
CA THR A 128 -18.65 15.48 1.96
C THR A 128 -20.15 15.20 1.76
N PRO A 129 -21.05 15.82 2.52
CA PRO A 129 -22.48 15.50 2.46
C PRO A 129 -23.17 15.71 1.09
N SER A 130 -22.74 16.73 0.35
CA SER A 130 -23.50 17.25 -0.81
C SER A 130 -22.73 17.23 -2.13
N LEU A 131 -21.41 17.43 -2.08
CA LEU A 131 -20.55 17.44 -3.26
C LEU A 131 -19.67 16.21 -3.25
N ASN A 132 -19.18 15.78 -4.42
CA ASN A 132 -18.26 14.65 -4.56
C ASN A 132 -16.82 15.03 -4.15
N ASN A 133 -16.67 15.63 -2.97
CA ASN A 133 -15.39 16.05 -2.43
C ASN A 133 -14.99 15.14 -1.26
N VAL A 134 -13.69 15.05 -1.03
CA VAL A 134 -13.10 14.41 0.15
C VAL A 134 -12.47 15.48 1.01
N ASN A 135 -12.90 15.58 2.26
CA ASN A 135 -12.31 16.41 3.28
C ASN A 135 -11.34 15.59 4.12
N VAL A 136 -10.14 16.13 4.27
CA VAL A 136 -9.07 15.57 5.07
C VAL A 136 -8.79 16.52 6.22
N SER A 137 -9.20 16.14 7.42
CA SER A 137 -9.11 16.99 8.62
C SER A 137 -8.05 16.48 9.59
N LEU A 138 -7.24 17.39 10.10
CA LEU A 138 -6.22 17.10 11.11
C LEU A 138 -6.17 18.17 12.19
N ALA A 139 -6.02 17.74 13.42
CA ALA A 139 -5.67 18.57 14.55
C ALA A 139 -4.17 18.93 14.51
N VAL A 140 -3.86 20.21 14.69
CA VAL A 140 -2.49 20.72 14.71
C VAL A 140 -2.28 21.64 15.91
N TYR A 141 -1.04 21.72 16.40
CA TYR A 141 -0.63 22.66 17.44
C TYR A 141 0.10 23.85 16.80
N PRO A 142 -0.51 25.05 16.74
CA PRO A 142 0.07 26.22 16.06
C PRO A 142 1.31 26.78 16.76
N SER A 143 1.43 26.60 18.08
CA SER A 143 2.60 26.98 18.86
C SER A 143 2.86 25.95 19.96
N LYS A 144 4.10 25.89 20.48
CA LYS A 144 4.49 24.98 21.58
C LYS A 144 3.75 25.27 22.89
N GLU A 145 3.20 26.47 23.03
CA GLU A 145 2.52 26.95 24.24
C GLU A 145 0.99 26.82 24.15
N SER A 146 0.44 26.55 22.96
CA SER A 146 -1.00 26.40 22.80
C SER A 146 -1.44 25.00 23.21
N GLN A 147 -2.22 24.92 24.29
CA GLN A 147 -2.84 23.67 24.73
C GLN A 147 -4.07 23.27 23.89
N GLN A 148 -4.55 24.17 23.02
CA GLN A 148 -5.71 23.93 22.16
C GLN A 148 -5.25 23.51 20.76
N ALA A 149 -5.75 22.35 20.33
CA ALA A 149 -5.54 21.90 18.97
C ALA A 149 -6.44 22.71 18.01
N GLN A 150 -5.87 23.18 16.91
CA GLN A 150 -6.61 23.78 15.82
C GLN A 150 -6.88 22.71 14.75
N ILE A 151 -8.11 22.59 14.29
CA ILE A 151 -8.45 21.69 13.19
C ILE A 151 -8.19 22.39 11.86
N HIS A 152 -7.39 21.77 11.01
CA HIS A 152 -7.15 22.20 9.64
C HIS A 152 -7.72 21.16 8.67
N THR A 153 -8.50 21.63 7.68
CA THR A 153 -9.16 20.76 6.71
C THR A 153 -8.67 21.05 5.31
N CYS A 154 -8.30 19.98 4.60
CA CYS A 154 -7.88 19.99 3.22
C CYS A 154 -8.90 19.27 2.36
N THR A 155 -9.51 20.00 1.45
CA THR A 155 -10.53 19.46 0.55
C THR A 155 -9.93 19.04 -0.78
N LEU A 156 -10.16 17.81 -1.18
CA LEU A 156 -9.93 17.34 -2.54
C LEU A 156 -11.27 17.38 -3.27
N ASN A 157 -11.30 18.11 -4.39
CA ASN A 157 -12.53 18.32 -5.14
C ASN A 157 -12.71 17.26 -6.22
N ASN A 158 -13.96 16.91 -6.50
CA ASN A 158 -14.36 16.11 -7.65
C ASN A 158 -13.66 14.73 -7.71
N VAL A 159 -13.83 13.92 -6.66
CA VAL A 159 -13.33 12.55 -6.62
C VAL A 159 -14.10 11.68 -7.62
N PRO A 160 -13.40 10.80 -8.37
CA PRO A 160 -14.03 9.87 -9.29
C PRO A 160 -15.06 8.96 -8.59
N LEU A 161 -16.21 8.79 -9.21
CA LEU A 161 -17.27 7.88 -8.76
C LEU A 161 -17.31 6.65 -9.67
N GLN A 162 -17.82 5.54 -9.15
CA GLN A 162 -17.97 4.28 -9.89
C GLN A 162 -16.66 3.74 -10.50
N THR A 163 -15.53 4.08 -9.89
CA THR A 163 -14.21 3.54 -10.23
C THR A 163 -13.35 3.38 -8.98
N TRP A 164 -12.39 2.45 -9.01
CA TRP A 164 -11.42 2.27 -7.95
C TRP A 164 -10.47 3.45 -7.94
N THR A 165 -10.48 4.18 -6.83
CA THR A 165 -9.64 5.38 -6.63
C THR A 165 -8.69 5.12 -5.48
N ASN A 166 -7.42 5.48 -5.66
CA ASN A 166 -6.44 5.44 -4.58
C ASN A 166 -6.23 6.84 -4.01
N LEU A 167 -6.50 7.00 -2.72
CA LEU A 167 -6.17 8.22 -1.99
C LEU A 167 -4.97 7.95 -1.10
N ILE A 168 -3.93 8.75 -1.28
CA ILE A 168 -2.75 8.73 -0.41
C ILE A 168 -2.62 10.10 0.25
N MET A 169 -2.58 10.09 1.57
CA MET A 169 -2.22 11.24 2.39
C MET A 169 -0.80 11.02 2.87
N THR A 170 0.06 12.03 2.74
CA THR A 170 1.35 12.04 3.42
C THR A 170 1.57 13.36 4.14
N ILE A 171 2.13 13.26 5.34
CA ILE A 171 2.48 14.42 6.14
C ILE A 171 3.99 14.48 6.22
N ASN A 172 4.52 15.62 5.78
CA ASN A 172 5.92 15.95 5.93
C ASN A 172 6.05 17.25 6.73
N ASN A 173 6.28 17.10 8.03
CA ASN A 173 6.44 18.18 8.99
C ASN A 173 5.18 19.08 9.07
N ARG A 174 5.11 20.14 8.26
CA ARG A 174 3.96 21.07 8.18
C ARG A 174 3.29 21.09 6.81
N ALA A 175 3.65 20.17 5.92
CA ALA A 175 2.99 19.98 4.65
C ALA A 175 2.15 18.71 4.69
N LEU A 176 0.89 18.83 4.28
CA LEU A 176 -0.01 17.72 4.02
C LEU A 176 -0.18 17.60 2.50
N ASP A 177 0.39 16.55 1.92
CA ASP A 177 0.28 16.26 0.50
C ASP A 177 -0.77 15.17 0.27
N LEU A 178 -1.66 15.42 -0.67
CA LEU A 178 -2.73 14.53 -1.08
C LEU A 178 -2.49 14.07 -2.51
N TYR A 179 -2.35 12.76 -2.68
CA TYR A 179 -2.24 12.12 -3.97
C TYR A 179 -3.54 11.39 -4.31
N LEU A 180 -3.96 11.49 -5.56
CA LEU A 180 -5.05 10.73 -6.14
C LEU A 180 -4.48 9.91 -7.28
N ASP A 181 -4.70 8.60 -7.25
CA ASP A 181 -4.23 7.66 -8.27
C ASP A 181 -2.72 7.80 -8.56
N GLY A 182 -1.94 7.96 -7.49
CA GLY A 182 -0.48 8.10 -7.54
C GLY A 182 0.04 9.46 -8.02
N LYS A 183 -0.83 10.45 -8.28
CA LYS A 183 -0.45 11.81 -8.70
C LYS A 183 -0.72 12.81 -7.59
N LEU A 184 0.19 13.76 -7.37
CA LEU A 184 -0.01 14.85 -6.41
C LEU A 184 -1.14 15.77 -6.91
N VAL A 185 -2.24 15.84 -6.17
CA VAL A 185 -3.41 16.66 -6.52
C VAL A 185 -3.45 17.95 -5.71
N ARG A 186 -3.03 17.89 -4.44
CA ARG A 186 -3.08 19.05 -3.56
C ARG A 186 -2.01 18.98 -2.47
N THR A 187 -1.39 20.12 -2.21
CA THR A 187 -0.54 20.35 -1.04
C THR A 187 -1.19 21.40 -0.16
N CYS A 188 -1.29 21.12 1.13
CA CYS A 188 -1.77 22.03 2.14
C CYS A 188 -0.69 22.35 3.15
N ILE A 189 -0.55 23.63 3.47
CA ILE A 189 0.37 24.08 4.52
C ILE A 189 -0.38 24.12 5.85
N LEU A 190 0.09 23.35 6.82
CA LEU A 190 -0.47 23.26 8.15
C LEU A 190 -0.03 24.48 8.99
N PRO A 191 -0.97 25.14 9.70
CA PRO A 191 -0.64 26.29 10.55
C PRO A 191 0.17 25.91 11.80
N GLY A 192 0.34 24.62 12.07
CA GLY A 192 1.09 24.08 13.20
C GLY A 192 1.67 22.70 12.94
N VAL A 193 2.25 22.10 13.98
CA VAL A 193 2.73 20.71 13.93
C VAL A 193 1.53 19.76 14.08
N PRO A 194 1.39 18.74 13.21
CA PRO A 194 0.34 17.74 13.32
C PRO A 194 0.34 17.06 14.69
N LYS A 195 -0.86 16.89 15.25
CA LYS A 195 -1.07 16.08 16.44
C LYS A 195 -0.91 14.61 16.08
N VAL A 196 -0.09 13.92 16.86
CA VAL A 196 0.19 12.49 16.69
C VAL A 196 -0.47 11.73 17.83
N VAL A 197 -1.33 10.77 17.49
CA VAL A 197 -2.02 9.93 18.47
C VAL A 197 -1.52 8.51 18.32
N SER A 198 -1.06 7.91 19.43
CA SER A 198 -0.40 6.61 19.42
C SER A 198 -1.27 5.47 19.93
N SER A 199 -2.16 5.76 20.87
CA SER A 199 -2.93 4.77 21.62
C SER A 199 -4.30 4.46 21.04
N SER A 200 -4.82 5.31 20.16
CA SER A 200 -6.17 5.13 19.61
C SER A 200 -6.20 4.21 18.39
N SER A 201 -7.28 3.48 18.22
CA SER A 201 -7.52 2.65 17.04
C SER A 201 -7.91 3.52 15.84
N VAL A 202 -7.64 3.03 14.63
CA VAL A 202 -8.19 3.62 13.40
C VAL A 202 -9.50 2.93 13.07
N LEU A 203 -10.52 3.73 12.79
CA LEU A 203 -11.84 3.27 12.39
C LEU A 203 -11.96 3.43 10.88
N LEU A 204 -12.16 2.32 10.17
CA LEU A 204 -12.56 2.32 8.76
C LEU A 204 -14.07 2.29 8.70
N THR A 205 -14.63 3.19 7.88
CA THR A 205 -16.06 3.26 7.57
C THR A 205 -16.98 3.16 8.79
N PRO A 206 -16.76 3.97 9.86
CA PRO A 206 -17.66 4.01 11.00
C PRO A 206 -19.04 4.57 10.63
N ASP A 207 -19.99 4.40 11.54
CA ASP A 207 -21.34 4.97 11.47
C ASP A 207 -22.15 4.59 10.22
N GLY A 208 -21.87 3.44 9.61
CA GLY A 208 -22.52 2.98 8.36
C GLY A 208 -21.84 3.46 7.08
N GLY A 209 -20.72 4.19 7.19
CA GLY A 209 -19.81 4.52 6.08
C GLY A 209 -20.49 5.03 4.81
N PHE A 210 -20.11 4.47 3.66
CA PHE A 210 -20.63 4.86 2.34
C PHE A 210 -20.99 3.65 1.48
N SER A 211 -21.84 3.86 0.46
CA SER A 211 -22.20 2.81 -0.49
C SER A 211 -21.04 2.52 -1.43
N GLY A 212 -20.40 1.36 -1.25
CA GLY A 212 -19.23 1.00 -2.04
C GLY A 212 -18.30 0.05 -1.32
N ASN A 213 -17.01 0.11 -1.66
CA ASN A 213 -16.01 -0.79 -1.14
C ASN A 213 -14.73 -0.05 -0.75
N THR A 214 -14.01 -0.60 0.22
CA THR A 214 -12.64 -0.20 0.56
C THR A 214 -11.70 -1.38 0.40
N ALA A 215 -10.43 -1.13 0.11
CA ALA A 215 -9.42 -2.16 -0.07
C ALA A 215 -8.02 -1.63 0.26
N ASN A 216 -7.09 -2.56 0.52
CA ASN A 216 -5.66 -2.32 0.66
C ASN A 216 -5.31 -1.03 1.46
N PHE A 217 -5.84 -0.94 2.69
CA PHE A 217 -5.51 0.14 3.62
C PHE A 217 -4.10 -0.06 4.18
N ARG A 218 -3.24 0.95 4.01
CA ARG A 218 -1.83 0.93 4.39
C ARG A 218 -1.49 2.14 5.26
N TYR A 219 -0.58 1.92 6.19
CA TYR A 219 0.07 2.96 6.97
C TYR A 219 1.59 2.85 6.82
N LEU A 220 2.24 3.99 6.62
CA LEU A 220 3.69 4.12 6.60
C LEU A 220 4.10 5.12 7.68
N ASN A 221 5.11 4.79 8.48
CA ASN A 221 5.60 5.65 9.55
C ASN A 221 6.59 6.74 9.07
N TYR A 222 6.54 7.08 7.78
CA TYR A 222 7.38 8.08 7.14
C TYR A 222 6.60 8.84 6.05
N ALA A 223 7.12 10.01 5.68
CA ALA A 223 6.62 10.76 4.54
C ALA A 223 7.15 10.18 3.22
N ILE A 224 6.27 9.99 2.24
CA ILE A 224 6.65 9.43 0.94
C ILE A 224 6.91 10.51 -0.10
N ASN A 225 7.68 10.17 -1.13
CA ASN A 225 7.87 11.02 -2.30
C ASN A 225 6.88 10.67 -3.45
N PRO A 226 6.76 11.49 -4.50
CA PRO A 226 5.86 11.22 -5.62
C PRO A 226 6.11 9.90 -6.37
N SER A 227 7.35 9.42 -6.43
CA SER A 227 7.67 8.14 -7.06
C SER A 227 7.11 6.98 -6.24
N GLU A 228 7.31 7.02 -4.92
CA GLU A 228 6.76 6.01 -4.00
C GLU A 228 5.21 6.05 -3.98
N ALA A 229 4.61 7.24 -4.08
CA ALA A 229 3.16 7.38 -4.20
C ALA A 229 2.64 6.69 -5.48
N TYR A 230 3.37 6.83 -6.59
CA TYR A 230 3.05 6.15 -7.84
C TYR A 230 3.22 4.63 -7.73
N ASP A 231 4.27 4.15 -7.04
CA ASP A 231 4.50 2.74 -6.81
C ASP A 231 3.38 2.11 -5.95
N ILE A 232 2.94 2.80 -4.88
CA ILE A 232 1.80 2.38 -4.06
C ILE A 232 0.51 2.29 -4.89
N TYR A 233 0.29 3.22 -5.80
CA TYR A 233 -0.83 3.16 -6.73
C TYR A 233 -0.70 1.98 -7.72
N LYS A 234 0.51 1.73 -8.23
CA LYS A 234 0.77 0.62 -9.16
C LYS A 234 0.60 -0.76 -8.53
N ASP A 235 0.80 -0.89 -7.23
CA ASP A 235 0.49 -2.12 -6.50
C ASP A 235 -1.00 -2.52 -6.56
N GLY A 236 -1.89 -1.55 -6.80
CA GLY A 236 -3.33 -1.77 -6.97
C GLY A 236 -4.11 -2.06 -5.67
N PHE A 237 -5.42 -2.22 -5.82
CA PHE A 237 -6.35 -2.49 -4.72
C PHE A 237 -6.33 -3.96 -4.24
N GLY A 238 -5.80 -4.88 -5.05
CA GLY A 238 -5.81 -6.33 -4.80
C GLY A 238 -4.91 -6.82 -3.66
N GLY A 239 -4.22 -5.91 -2.96
CA GLY A 239 -3.45 -6.24 -1.77
C GLY A 239 -2.21 -7.05 -2.10
N GLY A 240 -1.10 -6.34 -2.35
CA GLY A 240 0.13 -6.82 -2.98
C GLY A 240 0.62 -8.21 -2.59
N GLY A 241 0.09 -9.25 -3.25
CA GLY A 241 0.66 -10.60 -3.30
C GLY A 241 1.94 -10.61 -4.10
N ILE A 242 2.72 -11.70 -4.02
CA ILE A 242 3.91 -11.87 -4.85
C ILE A 242 3.59 -11.66 -6.34
N LEU A 243 2.38 -12.04 -6.80
CA LEU A 243 1.90 -11.80 -8.16
C LEU A 243 1.68 -10.32 -8.49
N SER A 244 1.31 -9.48 -7.52
CA SER A 244 1.19 -8.02 -7.71
C SER A 244 2.55 -7.33 -7.68
N SER A 245 3.46 -7.75 -6.79
CA SER A 245 4.83 -7.23 -6.75
C SER A 245 5.67 -7.69 -7.96
N LEU A 246 5.44 -8.90 -8.47
CA LEU A 246 5.95 -9.35 -9.77
C LEU A 246 5.20 -8.66 -10.92
N GLY A 247 3.89 -8.43 -10.80
CA GLY A 247 3.08 -7.68 -11.77
C GLY A 247 3.60 -6.25 -12.01
N GLY A 248 4.09 -5.58 -10.97
CA GLY A 248 4.78 -4.29 -11.08
C GLY A 248 6.08 -4.35 -11.88
N LEU A 249 6.82 -5.45 -11.80
CA LEU A 249 8.02 -5.71 -12.61
C LEU A 249 7.67 -6.15 -14.05
N ILE A 250 6.60 -6.93 -14.23
CA ILE A 250 6.11 -7.41 -15.55
C ILE A 250 5.52 -6.26 -16.37
N ASN A 251 4.92 -5.24 -15.73
CA ASN A 251 4.37 -4.09 -16.45
C ASN A 251 5.46 -3.24 -17.15
N LYS A 252 6.74 -3.41 -16.79
CA LYS A 252 7.89 -2.79 -17.48
C LYS A 252 8.52 -3.70 -18.54
N TYR A 253 8.33 -5.01 -18.44
CA TYR A 253 8.94 -6.02 -19.31
C TYR A 253 7.89 -7.04 -19.76
N ARG A 254 7.51 -7.03 -21.04
CA ARG A 254 6.61 -8.03 -21.61
C ARG A 254 7.28 -9.40 -21.60
N ILE A 255 6.61 -10.40 -21.05
CA ILE A 255 7.12 -11.77 -21.04
C ILE A 255 6.45 -12.51 -22.19
N LYS A 256 7.25 -12.86 -23.22
CA LYS A 256 6.83 -13.76 -24.29
C LYS A 256 7.32 -15.17 -23.98
N ILE A 257 6.39 -16.07 -23.69
CA ILE A 257 6.68 -17.50 -23.57
C ILE A 257 6.37 -18.14 -24.93
N ALA A 258 7.40 -18.61 -25.63
CA ALA A 258 7.26 -19.27 -26.92
C ALA A 258 7.66 -20.75 -26.83
N PHE A 259 6.79 -21.63 -27.30
CA PHE A 259 7.10 -23.04 -27.51
C PHE A 259 7.73 -23.21 -28.90
N LEU A 260 8.96 -23.72 -28.91
CA LEU A 260 9.74 -23.98 -30.12
C LEU A 260 9.87 -25.49 -30.34
N GLU A 261 9.68 -25.95 -31.58
CA GLU A 261 10.07 -27.28 -32.03
C GLU A 261 11.02 -27.13 -33.23
N ASN A 262 12.20 -27.74 -33.17
CA ASN A 262 13.24 -27.60 -34.20
C ASN A 262 13.56 -26.14 -34.58
N ASN A 263 13.66 -25.26 -33.56
CA ASN A 263 13.87 -23.81 -33.71
C ASN A 263 12.77 -23.06 -34.50
N LYS A 264 11.59 -23.66 -34.69
CA LYS A 264 10.41 -22.97 -35.24
C LYS A 264 9.36 -22.78 -34.15
N GLU A 265 8.85 -21.56 -34.06
CA GLU A 265 7.83 -21.15 -33.11
C GLU A 265 6.49 -21.79 -33.47
N LEU A 266 5.99 -22.66 -32.59
CA LEU A 266 4.71 -23.34 -32.74
C LEU A 266 3.57 -22.56 -32.09
N ASN A 267 3.85 -21.94 -30.95
CA ASN A 267 2.85 -21.15 -30.22
C ASN A 267 3.55 -20.17 -29.26
N SER A 268 2.97 -19.00 -29.06
CA SER A 268 3.45 -18.05 -28.07
C SER A 268 2.34 -17.41 -27.28
N PHE A 269 2.63 -17.17 -26.00
CA PHE A 269 1.78 -16.44 -25.09
C PHE A 269 2.51 -15.19 -24.61
N GLU A 270 1.86 -14.03 -24.76
CA GLU A 270 2.38 -12.74 -24.32
C GLU A 270 1.56 -12.23 -23.13
N LEU A 271 2.25 -11.83 -22.06
CA LEU A 271 1.72 -11.16 -20.87
C LEU A 271 2.36 -9.78 -20.72
#